data_AF-A0A0L8HMG4-F1
#
_entry.id   AF-A0A0L8HMG4-F1
#
_cell.length_a   1.000
_cell.length_b   1.000
_cell.length_c   1.000
_cell.angle_alpha   90.00
_cell.angle_beta   90.00
_cell.angle_gamma   90.00
#
_symmetry.space_group_name_H-M   'P 1'
#
loop_
_entity.id
_entity.type
_entity.pdbx_description
1 polymer ?
#
loop_
_entity_poly.entity_id
_entity_poly.type
_entity_poly.pdbx_seq_one_letter_code
_entity_poly.pdbx_strand_id
1 'polypeptide(L)'
;QVIVATVAFGMGIDKPDVRFVIHHSLSKSMENLYQESGRAGRDDKVSHCIIYYRLNDVMRQSTMVFTEQTGIENLYALMDYCSDVSRCRRSMIARHFGETWSSSDCNRMCDNCKAVSTSTIKTKNVNKYAADVLTLVKRGQQIQQFHTLTKLVDAWFGKGVPALRVREIKAPTLTRQTCERIIAMMLLKGYLKEDFHFTPYSTISYIRSGPRSTFITANHEVSLDFQVPSHGKDKSVSSETSSESEIKSSNKRTSIPVHDADSKNSPPRKICKRPIIIDDDDDDDNDEEEEEEESTENSNSNDFIPQKPSEHK
;
A
#
# COMPACT_ATOMS: atom_id res chain seq x y z
N GLN A 1 0.83 12.60 -27.03
CA GLN A 1 0.94 13.85 -26.24
C GLN A 1 0.16 13.66 -24.95
N VAL A 2 0.67 14.17 -23.83
CA VAL A 2 0.07 14.02 -22.48
C VAL A 2 0.16 15.35 -21.76
N ILE A 3 -0.82 15.64 -20.89
CA ILE A 3 -0.75 16.73 -19.92
C ILE A 3 -0.63 16.09 -18.54
N VAL A 4 0.38 16.51 -17.77
CA VAL A 4 0.53 16.12 -16.36
C VAL A 4 0.02 17.28 -15.53
N ALA A 5 -0.97 17.02 -14.68
CA ALA A 5 -1.64 18.07 -13.93
C ALA A 5 -2.18 17.60 -12.58
N THR A 6 -2.44 18.57 -11.70
CA THR A 6 -3.14 18.36 -10.43
C THR A 6 -4.65 18.61 -10.60
N VAL A 7 -5.42 18.42 -9.52
CA VAL A 7 -6.88 18.65 -9.49
C VAL A 7 -7.28 20.08 -9.94
N ALA A 8 -6.37 21.05 -9.82
CA ALA A 8 -6.60 22.42 -10.31
C ALA A 8 -6.86 22.50 -11.82
N PHE A 9 -6.35 21.54 -12.61
CA PHE A 9 -6.60 21.43 -14.04
C PHE A 9 -7.91 20.69 -14.30
N GLY A 10 -8.99 21.21 -13.72
CA GLY A 10 -10.28 20.52 -13.68
C GLY A 10 -11.46 21.32 -14.23
N MET A 11 -11.50 22.62 -14.00
CA MET A 11 -12.61 23.43 -14.49
C MET A 11 -12.41 23.82 -15.95
N GLY A 12 -13.46 23.70 -16.76
CA GLY A 12 -13.45 24.20 -18.15
C GLY A 12 -12.74 23.31 -19.18
N ILE A 13 -12.25 22.13 -18.81
CA ILE A 13 -11.75 21.18 -19.80
C ILE A 13 -12.93 20.52 -20.49
N ASP A 14 -13.06 20.80 -21.78
CA ASP A 14 -14.05 20.17 -22.66
C ASP A 14 -13.41 19.67 -23.95
N LYS A 15 -12.43 18.78 -23.80
CA LYS A 15 -11.81 18.08 -24.93
C LYS A 15 -12.53 16.74 -25.14
N PRO A 16 -13.23 16.52 -26.27
CA PRO A 16 -14.04 15.33 -26.49
C PRO A 16 -13.23 14.04 -26.63
N ASP A 17 -12.04 14.15 -27.23
CA ASP A 17 -11.22 13.04 -27.72
C ASP A 17 -10.11 12.57 -26.74
N VAL A 18 -10.31 12.73 -25.43
CA VAL A 18 -9.36 12.25 -24.42
C VAL A 18 -9.44 10.72 -24.33
N ARG A 19 -8.38 10.02 -24.77
CA ARG A 19 -8.35 8.55 -24.82
C ARG A 19 -7.94 7.86 -23.53
N PHE A 20 -7.23 8.55 -22.66
CA PHE A 20 -6.91 8.01 -21.36
C PHE A 20 -6.77 9.10 -20.31
N VAL A 21 -7.09 8.73 -19.08
CA VAL A 21 -6.77 9.47 -17.85
C VAL A 21 -6.05 8.50 -16.93
N ILE A 22 -4.85 8.88 -16.49
CA ILE A 22 -4.02 8.07 -15.59
C ILE A 22 -3.89 8.82 -14.27
N HIS A 23 -4.36 8.22 -13.19
CA HIS A 23 -4.15 8.71 -11.84
C HIS A 23 -2.81 8.15 -11.36
N HIS A 24 -1.82 9.03 -11.27
CA HIS A 24 -0.50 8.69 -10.73
C HIS A 24 -0.56 8.34 -9.24
N SER A 25 -1.43 9.02 -8.50
CA SER A 25 -1.70 8.81 -7.09
C SER A 25 -3.21 8.79 -6.86
N LEU A 26 -3.63 8.28 -5.71
CA LEU A 26 -5.04 8.14 -5.36
C LEU A 26 -5.72 9.52 -5.23
N SER A 27 -6.94 9.65 -5.74
CA SER A 27 -7.79 10.82 -5.49
C SER A 27 -8.20 10.90 -4.01
N LYS A 28 -8.84 12.01 -3.59
CA LYS A 28 -9.31 12.18 -2.20
C LYS A 28 -10.56 11.35 -1.86
N SER A 29 -11.39 11.07 -2.86
CA SER A 29 -12.66 10.38 -2.69
C SER A 29 -13.12 9.70 -3.98
N MET A 30 -14.16 8.87 -3.89
CA MET A 30 -14.82 8.25 -5.05
C MET A 30 -15.44 9.29 -6.00
N GLU A 31 -15.99 10.39 -5.49
CA GLU A 31 -16.54 11.49 -6.29
C GLU A 31 -15.47 12.19 -7.10
N ASN A 32 -14.34 12.50 -6.46
CA ASN A 32 -13.18 13.08 -7.13
C ASN A 32 -12.69 12.17 -8.25
N LEU A 33 -12.50 10.87 -7.96
CA LEU A 33 -12.10 9.90 -8.96
C LEU A 33 -13.10 9.86 -10.13
N TYR A 34 -14.40 9.84 -9.85
CA TYR A 34 -15.43 9.80 -10.87
C TYR A 34 -15.40 11.03 -11.77
N GLN A 35 -15.28 12.23 -11.18
CA GLN A 35 -15.20 13.48 -11.92
C GLN A 35 -13.90 13.60 -12.75
N GLU A 36 -12.77 13.21 -12.17
CA GLU A 36 -11.45 13.26 -12.81
C GLU A 36 -11.36 12.27 -13.98
N SER A 37 -11.80 11.03 -13.76
CA SER A 37 -11.83 10.00 -14.80
C SER A 37 -12.88 10.27 -15.89
N GLY A 38 -14.00 10.93 -15.55
CA GLY A 38 -15.06 11.34 -16.48
C GLY A 38 -14.64 12.39 -17.53
N ARG A 39 -13.39 12.84 -17.50
CA ARG A 39 -12.78 13.66 -18.56
C ARG A 39 -12.42 12.84 -19.80
N ALA A 40 -12.30 11.52 -19.67
CA ALA A 40 -11.99 10.62 -20.77
C ALA A 40 -13.25 10.31 -21.60
N GLY A 41 -13.13 10.28 -22.93
CA GLY A 41 -14.19 9.70 -23.78
C GLY A 41 -15.48 10.49 -23.89
N ARG A 42 -15.43 11.83 -23.90
CA ARG A 42 -16.61 12.69 -24.11
C ARG A 42 -17.17 12.65 -25.54
N ASP A 43 -16.46 12.00 -26.46
CA ASP A 43 -16.93 11.63 -27.80
C ASP A 43 -17.62 10.25 -27.85
N ASP A 44 -17.95 9.68 -26.69
CA ASP A 44 -18.56 8.35 -26.50
C ASP A 44 -17.77 7.17 -27.07
N LYS A 45 -16.51 7.41 -27.48
CA LYS A 45 -15.61 6.36 -27.93
C LYS A 45 -14.87 5.75 -26.75
N VAL A 46 -14.39 4.52 -26.96
CA VAL A 46 -13.62 3.79 -25.96
C VAL A 46 -12.44 4.63 -25.46
N SER A 47 -12.35 4.71 -24.13
CA SER A 47 -11.29 5.38 -23.40
C SER A 47 -10.86 4.54 -22.20
N HIS A 48 -9.70 4.86 -21.64
CA HIS A 48 -9.10 4.12 -20.52
C HIS A 48 -8.89 5.00 -19.29
N CYS A 49 -9.41 4.57 -18.15
CA CYS A 49 -9.15 5.19 -16.87
C CYS A 49 -8.29 4.23 -16.05
N ILE A 50 -7.07 4.64 -15.71
CA ILE A 50 -6.07 3.82 -15.01
C ILE A 50 -5.72 4.51 -13.70
N ILE A 51 -5.59 3.74 -12.63
CA ILE A 51 -5.19 4.23 -11.31
C ILE A 51 -3.99 3.41 -10.86
N TYR A 52 -2.89 4.08 -10.54
CA TYR A 52 -1.80 3.47 -9.79
C TYR A 52 -2.10 3.59 -8.30
N TYR A 53 -2.11 2.44 -7.62
CA TYR A 53 -2.46 2.34 -6.21
C TYR A 53 -1.28 1.82 -5.41
N ARG A 54 -0.92 2.56 -4.37
CA ARG A 54 -0.03 2.12 -3.29
C ARG A 54 -0.63 2.54 -1.95
N LEU A 55 -0.45 1.71 -0.93
CA LEU A 55 -0.96 2.05 0.40
C LEU A 55 -0.28 3.31 0.97
N ASN A 56 0.98 3.57 0.61
CA ASN A 56 1.67 4.77 1.05
C ASN A 56 1.02 6.06 0.52
N ASP A 57 0.44 6.02 -0.68
CA ASP A 57 -0.27 7.17 -1.24
C ASP A 57 -1.57 7.44 -0.45
N VAL A 58 -2.20 6.40 0.12
CA VAL A 58 -3.33 6.56 1.06
C VAL A 58 -2.87 7.29 2.32
N MET A 59 -1.75 6.87 2.92
CA MET A 59 -1.23 7.50 4.15
C MET A 59 -0.82 8.96 3.93
N ARG A 60 -0.36 9.31 2.74
CA ARG A 60 -0.09 10.70 2.36
C ARG A 60 -1.39 11.47 2.13
N GLN A 61 -2.40 10.83 1.55
CA GLN A 61 -3.67 11.48 1.28
C GLN A 61 -4.48 11.70 2.56
N SER A 62 -4.38 10.78 3.53
CA SER A 62 -5.07 10.84 4.82
C SER A 62 -4.62 12.06 5.63
N THR A 63 -3.31 12.36 5.68
CA THR A 63 -2.78 13.53 6.37
C THR A 63 -3.23 14.87 5.78
N MET A 64 -3.72 14.88 4.53
CA MET A 64 -4.30 16.05 3.90
C MET A 64 -5.82 16.19 4.13
N VAL A 65 -6.53 15.09 4.40
CA VAL A 65 -8.01 15.08 4.50
C VAL A 65 -8.53 14.80 5.90
N PHE A 66 -7.67 14.46 6.87
CA PHE A 66 -8.12 14.09 8.23
C PHE A 66 -8.82 15.21 9.01
N THR A 67 -8.56 16.48 8.65
CA THR A 67 -9.26 17.63 9.22
C THR A 67 -10.64 17.85 8.60
N GLU A 68 -10.92 17.22 7.45
CA GLU A 68 -12.23 17.26 6.81
C GLU A 68 -13.17 16.28 7.52
N GLN A 69 -14.42 16.69 7.80
CA GLN A 69 -15.37 15.94 8.62
C GLN A 69 -15.57 14.48 8.16
N THR A 70 -15.57 14.23 6.85
CA THR A 70 -15.74 12.91 6.23
C THR A 70 -14.54 12.52 5.37
N GLY A 71 -13.41 13.23 5.47
CA GLY A 71 -12.27 13.06 4.57
C GLY A 71 -11.65 11.67 4.62
N ILE A 72 -11.44 11.13 5.83
CA ILE A 72 -10.90 9.77 6.02
C ILE A 72 -11.88 8.70 5.52
N GLU A 73 -13.17 8.86 5.81
CA GLU A 73 -14.21 7.92 5.38
C GLU A 73 -14.28 7.85 3.84
N ASN A 74 -14.26 9.02 3.20
CA ASN A 74 -14.26 9.16 1.74
C ASN A 74 -13.01 8.56 1.10
N LEU A 75 -11.84 8.80 1.69
CA LEU A 75 -10.58 8.23 1.23
C LEU A 75 -10.56 6.71 1.39
N TYR A 76 -11.08 6.19 2.50
CA TYR A 76 -11.16 4.75 2.77
C TYR A 76 -12.15 4.05 1.83
N ALA A 77 -13.25 4.71 1.43
CA ALA A 77 -14.13 4.18 0.39
C ALA A 77 -13.39 3.97 -0.95
N LEU A 78 -12.51 4.91 -1.31
CA LEU A 78 -11.68 4.79 -2.50
C LEU A 78 -10.55 3.75 -2.34
N MET A 79 -10.00 3.61 -1.14
CA MET A 79 -9.05 2.55 -0.80
C MET A 79 -9.68 1.15 -0.89
N ASP A 80 -10.95 0.98 -0.45
CA ASP A 80 -11.72 -0.25 -0.66
C ASP A 80 -11.92 -0.51 -2.15
N TYR A 81 -12.29 0.54 -2.92
CA TYR A 81 -12.39 0.46 -4.37
C TYR A 81 -11.11 -0.03 -5.03
N CYS A 82 -9.93 0.48 -4.67
CA CYS A 82 -8.67 0.04 -5.26
C CYS A 82 -8.20 -1.34 -4.78
N SER A 83 -8.51 -1.70 -3.53
CA SER A 83 -8.08 -2.97 -2.93
C SER A 83 -8.92 -4.16 -3.40
N ASP A 84 -10.12 -3.90 -3.91
CA ASP A 84 -11.04 -4.92 -4.39
C ASP A 84 -10.59 -5.55 -5.71
N VAL A 85 -10.65 -6.88 -5.77
CA VAL A 85 -10.22 -7.70 -6.93
C VAL A 85 -11.37 -8.50 -7.54
N SER A 86 -12.60 -8.37 -7.04
CA SER A 86 -13.71 -9.26 -7.37
C SER A 86 -14.96 -8.53 -7.90
N ARG A 87 -15.34 -7.42 -7.28
CA ARG A 87 -16.52 -6.63 -7.64
C ARG A 87 -16.27 -5.83 -8.91
N CYS A 88 -17.32 -5.68 -9.71
CA CYS A 88 -17.27 -4.82 -10.89
C CYS A 88 -17.02 -3.35 -10.47
N ARG A 89 -16.01 -2.69 -11.08
CA ARG A 89 -15.69 -1.28 -10.81
C ARG A 89 -16.90 -0.35 -10.95
N ARG A 90 -17.68 -0.51 -12.02
CA ARG A 90 -18.90 0.30 -12.26
C ARG A 90 -19.99 0.04 -11.23
N SER A 91 -20.16 -1.21 -10.78
CA SER A 91 -21.09 -1.54 -9.70
C SER A 91 -20.70 -0.90 -8.37
N MET A 92 -19.39 -0.80 -8.08
CA MET A 92 -18.90 -0.12 -6.88
C MET A 92 -19.18 1.39 -6.95
N ILE A 93 -18.93 2.02 -8.10
CA ILE A 93 -19.26 3.43 -8.34
C ILE A 93 -20.77 3.67 -8.22
N ALA A 94 -21.60 2.88 -8.89
CA ALA A 94 -23.06 3.02 -8.83
C ALA A 94 -23.60 2.91 -7.39
N ARG A 95 -23.12 1.91 -6.63
CA ARG A 95 -23.48 1.76 -5.21
C ARG A 95 -23.10 2.98 -4.37
N HIS A 96 -21.96 3.61 -4.65
CA HIS A 96 -21.52 4.82 -3.97
C HIS A 96 -22.50 5.98 -4.16
N PHE A 97 -23.06 6.13 -5.37
CA PHE A 97 -24.06 7.15 -5.70
C PHE A 97 -25.51 6.74 -5.42
N GLY A 98 -25.74 5.58 -4.81
CA GLY A 98 -27.10 5.07 -4.53
C GLY A 98 -27.86 4.58 -5.78
N GLU A 99 -27.15 4.32 -6.87
CA GLU A 99 -27.71 3.81 -8.12
C GLU A 99 -27.73 2.27 -8.15
N THR A 100 -28.67 1.71 -8.93
CA THR A 100 -28.74 0.26 -9.18
C THR A 100 -27.85 -0.11 -10.37
N TRP A 101 -27.15 -1.25 -10.26
CA TRP A 101 -26.26 -1.72 -11.32
C TRP A 101 -26.29 -3.24 -11.42
N SER A 102 -26.67 -3.76 -12.59
CA SER A 102 -26.65 -5.20 -12.84
C SER A 102 -25.26 -5.66 -13.30
N SER A 103 -24.94 -6.93 -13.05
CA SER A 103 -23.64 -7.49 -13.48
C SER A 103 -23.46 -7.47 -15.00
N SER A 104 -24.54 -7.52 -15.77
CA SER A 104 -24.54 -7.46 -17.24
C SER A 104 -24.20 -6.08 -17.81
N ASP A 105 -24.51 -4.99 -17.12
CA ASP A 105 -24.40 -3.62 -17.66
C ASP A 105 -22.95 -3.21 -17.97
N CYS A 106 -21.98 -3.83 -17.30
CA CYS A 106 -20.56 -3.51 -17.49
C CYS A 106 -20.00 -4.01 -18.83
N ASN A 107 -20.57 -5.07 -19.42
CA ASN A 107 -20.08 -5.66 -20.68
C ASN A 107 -18.56 -5.90 -20.71
N ARG A 108 -17.98 -6.36 -19.57
CA ARG A 108 -16.53 -6.59 -19.39
C ARG A 108 -15.66 -5.35 -19.68
N MET A 109 -16.16 -4.14 -19.37
CA MET A 109 -15.42 -2.88 -19.57
C MET A 109 -14.58 -2.44 -18.36
N CYS A 110 -14.30 -3.32 -17.40
CA CYS A 110 -13.34 -3.07 -16.31
C CYS A 110 -12.41 -4.27 -16.10
N ASP A 111 -11.29 -4.03 -15.42
CA ASP A 111 -10.27 -5.02 -15.06
C ASP A 111 -10.85 -6.25 -14.35
N ASN A 112 -11.64 -6.04 -13.29
CA ASN A 112 -12.22 -7.15 -12.51
C ASN A 112 -13.18 -8.01 -13.37
N CYS A 113 -14.03 -7.39 -14.20
CA CYS A 113 -14.93 -8.15 -15.09
C CYS A 113 -14.19 -8.86 -16.24
N LYS A 114 -13.04 -8.35 -16.68
CA LYS A 114 -12.18 -9.03 -17.67
C LYS A 114 -11.42 -10.19 -17.05
N ALA A 115 -10.96 -10.03 -15.81
CA ALA A 115 -10.18 -11.01 -15.08
C ALA A 115 -10.91 -12.35 -14.87
N VAL A 116 -12.24 -12.35 -14.79
CA VAL A 116 -13.05 -13.56 -14.55
C VAL A 116 -12.78 -14.68 -15.56
N SER A 117 -12.37 -14.37 -16.80
CA SER A 117 -12.06 -15.39 -17.80
C SER A 117 -10.65 -15.99 -17.68
N THR A 118 -9.75 -15.34 -16.95
CA THR A 118 -8.32 -15.72 -16.85
C THR A 118 -7.88 -16.03 -15.43
N SER A 119 -8.71 -15.71 -14.44
CA SER A 119 -8.35 -15.78 -13.04
C SER A 119 -9.55 -16.18 -12.18
N THR A 120 -9.26 -16.88 -11.08
CA THR A 120 -10.23 -17.15 -10.03
C THR A 120 -9.86 -16.39 -8.76
N ILE A 121 -10.87 -16.08 -7.95
CA ILE A 121 -10.68 -15.49 -6.62
C ILE A 121 -10.51 -16.62 -5.61
N LYS A 122 -9.41 -16.59 -4.88
CA LYS A 122 -9.15 -17.46 -3.72
C LYS A 122 -9.13 -16.61 -2.46
N THR A 123 -10.05 -16.90 -1.55
CA THR A 123 -10.06 -16.35 -0.21
C THR A 123 -9.06 -17.11 0.65
N LYS A 124 -8.10 -16.39 1.26
CA LYS A 124 -7.08 -16.99 2.13
C LYS A 124 -7.20 -16.41 3.53
N ASN A 125 -7.13 -17.29 4.53
CA ASN A 125 -7.01 -16.90 5.93
C ASN A 125 -5.66 -16.21 6.17
N VAL A 126 -5.71 -15.02 6.75
CA VAL A 126 -4.54 -14.20 7.08
C VAL A 126 -4.47 -13.88 8.59
N ASN A 127 -5.13 -14.66 9.44
CA ASN A 127 -5.17 -14.45 10.90
C ASN A 127 -3.79 -14.33 11.52
N LYS A 128 -2.88 -15.26 11.16
CA LYS A 128 -1.52 -15.25 11.69
C LYS A 128 -0.82 -13.93 11.35
N TYR A 129 -0.90 -13.50 10.10
CA TYR A 129 -0.30 -12.24 9.65
C TYR A 129 -0.92 -11.03 10.34
N ALA A 130 -2.25 -11.01 10.50
CA ALA A 130 -2.94 -9.93 11.19
C ALA A 130 -2.58 -9.87 12.69
N ALA A 131 -2.41 -11.03 13.34
CA ALA A 131 -1.96 -11.13 14.72
C ALA A 131 -0.51 -10.67 14.90
N ASP A 132 0.38 -11.02 13.97
CA ASP A 132 1.76 -10.53 13.94
C ASP A 132 1.79 -9.00 13.86
N VAL A 133 1.05 -8.41 12.92
CA VAL A 133 0.94 -6.96 12.74
C VAL A 133 0.40 -6.27 14.00
N LEU A 134 -0.66 -6.81 14.62
CA LEU A 134 -1.17 -6.26 15.88
C LEU A 134 -0.17 -6.35 17.02
N THR A 135 0.63 -7.40 17.08
CA THR A 135 1.66 -7.57 18.11
C THR A 135 2.77 -6.53 17.96
N LEU A 136 3.21 -6.26 16.72
CA LEU A 136 4.16 -5.17 16.42
C LEU A 136 3.59 -3.81 16.83
N VAL A 137 2.37 -3.50 16.42
CA VAL A 137 1.73 -2.21 16.76
C VAL A 137 1.58 -2.05 18.28
N LYS A 138 1.13 -3.09 19.00
CA LYS A 138 1.02 -3.09 20.46
C LYS A 138 2.37 -2.90 21.14
N ARG A 139 3.43 -3.53 20.63
CA ARG A 139 4.81 -3.36 21.13
C ARG A 139 5.22 -1.89 21.05
N GLY A 140 5.00 -1.24 19.90
CA GLY A 140 5.29 0.19 19.72
C GLY A 140 4.50 1.07 20.69
N GLN A 141 3.21 0.76 20.91
CA GLN A 141 2.39 1.49 21.88
C GLN A 141 2.90 1.35 23.33
N GLN A 142 3.41 0.18 23.72
CA GLN A 142 3.95 -0.05 25.06
C GLN A 142 5.21 0.75 25.34
N ILE A 143 6.09 0.92 24.35
CA ILE A 143 7.34 1.68 24.48
C ILE A 143 7.21 3.13 24.03
N GLN A 144 5.98 3.58 23.73
CA GLN A 144 5.68 4.92 23.22
C GLN A 144 6.46 5.30 21.94
N GLN A 145 6.80 4.31 21.12
CA GLN A 145 7.38 4.51 19.79
C GLN A 145 6.39 4.01 18.73
N PHE A 146 5.73 4.93 18.02
CA PHE A 146 4.68 4.58 17.06
C PHE A 146 5.25 4.25 15.67
N HIS A 147 4.49 3.46 14.91
CA HIS A 147 4.91 3.03 13.58
C HIS A 147 4.26 3.92 12.52
N THR A 148 5.07 4.53 11.64
CA THR A 148 4.56 4.89 10.31
C THR A 148 4.33 3.60 9.51
N LEU A 149 3.63 3.68 8.37
CA LEU A 149 3.43 2.50 7.52
C LEU A 149 4.75 1.82 7.15
N THR A 150 5.74 2.60 6.71
CA THR A 150 7.06 2.09 6.33
C THR A 150 7.74 1.40 7.49
N LYS A 151 7.79 2.04 8.67
CA LYS A 151 8.38 1.46 9.88
C LYS A 151 7.67 0.16 10.31
N LEU A 152 6.34 0.08 10.18
CA LEU A 152 5.58 -1.14 10.49
C LEU A 152 5.94 -2.28 9.55
N VAL A 153 5.97 -2.02 8.25
CA VAL A 153 6.33 -3.04 7.25
C VAL A 153 7.79 -3.47 7.45
N ASP A 154 8.71 -2.55 7.67
CA ASP A 154 10.12 -2.89 7.90
C ASP A 154 10.32 -3.74 9.15
N ALA A 155 9.68 -3.36 10.26
CA ALA A 155 9.71 -4.15 11.49
C ALA A 155 9.16 -5.57 11.27
N TRP A 156 8.11 -5.71 10.45
CA TRP A 156 7.54 -7.01 10.10
C TRP A 156 8.51 -7.88 9.29
N PHE A 157 9.35 -7.28 8.43
CA PHE A 157 10.43 -7.97 7.73
C PHE A 157 11.71 -8.10 8.56
N GLY A 158 11.68 -7.73 9.84
CA GLY A 158 12.85 -7.78 10.75
C GLY A 158 13.90 -6.69 10.49
N LYS A 159 13.54 -5.67 9.70
CA LYS A 159 14.37 -4.50 9.36
C LYS A 159 13.96 -3.28 10.19
N GLY A 160 14.60 -2.13 9.95
CA GLY A 160 14.31 -0.87 10.63
C GLY A 160 14.74 -0.86 12.10
N VAL A 161 14.08 -0.02 12.89
CA VAL A 161 14.45 0.28 14.27
C VAL A 161 14.38 -0.98 15.16
N PRO A 162 15.48 -1.40 15.82
CA PRO A 162 15.50 -2.60 16.64
C PRO A 162 14.44 -2.69 17.74
N ALA A 163 14.13 -1.57 18.39
CA ALA A 163 13.17 -1.49 19.50
C ALA A 163 11.72 -1.81 19.09
N LEU A 164 11.38 -1.57 17.82
CA LEU A 164 10.05 -1.80 17.23
C LEU A 164 9.84 -3.24 16.74
N ARG A 165 10.90 -4.06 16.73
CA ARG A 165 10.82 -5.47 16.33
C ARG A 165 10.38 -6.36 17.49
N VAL A 166 9.81 -7.51 17.16
CA VAL A 166 9.42 -8.56 18.11
C VAL A 166 10.13 -9.85 17.72
N ARG A 167 10.92 -10.43 18.64
CA ARG A 167 11.86 -11.53 18.36
C ARG A 167 11.16 -12.80 17.88
N GLU A 168 9.94 -13.03 18.33
CA GLU A 168 9.12 -14.21 18.03
C GLU A 168 8.49 -14.13 16.64
N ILE A 169 8.38 -12.93 16.05
CA ILE A 169 7.77 -12.71 14.75
C ILE A 169 8.83 -12.93 13.67
N LYS A 170 8.59 -13.93 12.81
CA LYS A 170 9.43 -14.19 11.65
C LYS A 170 8.98 -13.33 10.48
N ALA A 171 9.94 -12.92 9.64
CA ALA A 171 9.65 -12.22 8.40
C ALA A 171 8.63 -13.00 7.55
N PRO A 172 7.59 -12.35 7.02
CA PRO A 172 6.57 -13.02 6.23
C PRO A 172 7.17 -13.55 4.92
N THR A 173 6.65 -14.67 4.43
CA THR A 173 7.05 -15.24 3.11
C THR A 173 6.35 -14.54 1.93
N LEU A 174 5.49 -13.56 2.24
CA LEU A 174 4.72 -12.80 1.27
C LEU A 174 5.54 -11.63 0.72
N THR A 175 5.15 -11.12 -0.45
CA THR A 175 5.74 -9.90 -1.00
C THR A 175 5.37 -8.69 -0.14
N ARG A 176 6.22 -7.65 -0.14
CA ARG A 176 5.95 -6.38 0.55
C ARG A 176 4.58 -5.80 0.19
N GLN A 177 4.23 -5.79 -1.09
CA GLN A 177 2.92 -5.34 -1.58
C GLN A 177 1.76 -6.14 -0.99
N THR A 178 1.93 -7.46 -0.80
CA THR A 178 0.89 -8.29 -0.17
C THR A 178 0.76 -7.99 1.32
N CYS A 179 1.87 -7.74 2.02
CA CYS A 179 1.86 -7.28 3.40
C CYS A 179 1.14 -5.94 3.54
N GLU A 180 1.40 -4.98 2.65
CA GLU A 180 0.66 -3.72 2.58
C GLU A 180 -0.83 -3.96 2.33
N ARG A 181 -1.22 -4.87 1.43
CA ARG A 181 -2.65 -5.25 1.24
C ARG A 181 -3.30 -5.82 2.51
N ILE A 182 -2.56 -6.56 3.33
CA ILE A 182 -3.07 -7.06 4.61
C ILE A 182 -3.28 -5.89 5.58
N ILE A 183 -2.30 -4.98 5.71
CA ILE A 183 -2.42 -3.78 6.54
C ILE A 183 -3.59 -2.91 6.06
N ALA A 184 -3.73 -2.73 4.75
CA ALA A 184 -4.83 -2.01 4.13
C ALA A 184 -6.19 -2.57 4.54
N MET A 185 -6.37 -3.89 4.41
CA MET A 185 -7.59 -4.56 4.84
C MET A 185 -7.82 -4.43 6.35
N MET A 186 -6.75 -4.46 7.16
CA MET A 186 -6.86 -4.27 8.60
C MET A 186 -7.31 -2.85 8.99
N LEU A 187 -6.90 -1.83 8.24
CA LEU A 187 -7.40 -0.45 8.39
C LEU A 187 -8.88 -0.36 7.99
N LEU A 188 -9.25 -0.86 6.81
CA LEU A 188 -10.63 -0.85 6.31
C LEU A 188 -11.61 -1.57 7.24
N LYS A 189 -11.17 -2.70 7.85
CA LYS A 189 -11.99 -3.47 8.80
C LYS A 189 -11.87 -2.98 10.25
N GLY A 190 -11.16 -1.89 10.52
CA GLY A 190 -11.05 -1.27 11.85
C GLY A 190 -10.23 -2.07 12.87
N TYR A 191 -9.43 -3.05 12.44
CA TYR A 191 -8.44 -3.72 13.30
C TYR A 191 -7.27 -2.81 13.61
N LEU A 192 -6.91 -1.95 12.65
CA LEU A 192 -5.97 -0.87 12.79
C LEU A 192 -6.71 0.46 12.61
N LYS A 193 -6.09 1.54 13.08
CA LYS A 193 -6.51 2.91 12.82
C LYS A 193 -5.29 3.79 12.59
N GLU A 194 -5.50 4.89 11.89
CA GLU A 194 -4.53 5.98 11.82
C GLU A 194 -4.61 6.86 13.07
N ASP A 195 -3.49 7.48 13.41
CA ASP A 195 -3.34 8.42 14.51
C ASP A 195 -2.41 9.55 14.06
N PHE A 196 -2.97 10.76 13.95
CA PHE A 196 -2.32 11.90 13.34
C PHE A 196 -1.60 12.74 14.38
N HIS A 197 -0.34 13.08 14.12
CA HIS A 197 0.44 13.98 14.96
C HIS A 197 0.86 15.21 14.16
N PHE A 198 0.67 16.38 14.77
CA PHE A 198 1.05 17.66 14.20
C PHE A 198 2.49 17.97 14.56
N THR A 199 3.31 18.23 13.55
CA THR A 199 4.63 18.83 13.69
C THR A 199 4.58 20.24 13.11
N PRO A 200 5.57 21.12 13.35
CA PRO A 200 5.56 22.48 12.84
C PRO A 200 5.36 22.61 11.33
N TYR A 201 5.79 21.61 10.55
CA TYR A 201 5.81 21.67 9.08
C TYR A 201 4.96 20.59 8.40
N SER A 202 4.50 19.58 9.13
CA SER A 202 3.78 18.45 8.53
C SER A 202 2.87 17.73 9.52
N THR A 203 1.89 17.00 8.99
CA THR A 203 1.13 16.03 9.76
C THR A 203 1.64 14.63 9.44
N ILE A 204 2.00 13.87 10.47
CA ILE A 204 2.46 12.49 10.34
C ILE A 204 1.31 11.55 10.69
N SER A 205 1.11 10.52 9.87
CA SER A 205 0.17 9.42 10.16
C SER A 205 0.93 8.23 10.77
N TYR A 206 0.52 7.84 11.97
CA TYR A 206 0.98 6.61 12.62
C TYR A 206 -0.13 5.55 12.63
N ILE A 207 0.27 4.29 12.63
CA ILE A 207 -0.63 3.15 12.72
C ILE A 207 -0.75 2.71 14.18
N ARG A 208 -1.99 2.60 14.68
CA ARG A 208 -2.33 2.14 16.03
C ARG A 208 -3.37 1.02 16.01
N SER A 209 -3.50 0.34 17.15
CA SER A 209 -4.57 -0.65 17.37
C SER A 209 -5.93 0.01 17.20
N GLY A 210 -6.77 -0.55 16.33
CA GLY A 210 -8.12 -0.08 16.06
C GLY A 210 -9.15 -0.64 17.04
N PRO A 211 -10.40 -0.15 17.02
CA PRO A 211 -11.47 -0.59 17.91
C PRO A 211 -11.75 -2.10 17.83
N ARG A 212 -11.49 -2.71 16.67
CA ARG A 212 -11.71 -4.14 16.43
C ARG A 212 -10.49 -5.02 16.68
N SER A 213 -9.36 -4.45 17.14
CA SER A 213 -8.11 -5.18 17.37
C SER A 213 -8.23 -6.35 18.35
N THR A 214 -9.16 -6.29 19.30
CA THR A 214 -9.40 -7.35 20.29
C THR A 214 -10.14 -8.55 19.70
N PHE A 215 -10.84 -8.39 18.57
CA PHE A 215 -11.61 -9.48 17.96
C PHE A 215 -10.76 -10.49 17.21
N ILE A 216 -9.49 -10.17 16.89
CA ILE A 216 -8.57 -11.17 16.32
C ILE A 216 -8.19 -12.16 17.43
N THR A 217 -9.09 -13.11 17.66
CA THR A 217 -8.97 -14.24 18.58
C THR A 217 -8.97 -15.53 17.76
N ALA A 218 -8.76 -16.67 18.41
CA ALA A 218 -8.77 -17.98 17.77
C ALA A 218 -10.07 -18.28 16.98
N ASN A 219 -11.18 -17.63 17.33
CA ASN A 219 -12.50 -17.90 16.76
C ASN A 219 -12.95 -16.89 15.68
N HIS A 220 -12.18 -15.84 15.41
CA HIS A 220 -12.52 -14.84 14.41
C HIS A 220 -11.62 -14.98 13.18
N GLU A 221 -12.22 -15.25 12.02
CA GLU A 221 -11.48 -15.39 10.76
C GLU A 221 -11.36 -14.06 10.03
N VAL A 222 -10.12 -13.63 9.84
CA VAL A 222 -9.71 -12.53 8.97
C VAL A 222 -9.20 -13.15 7.67
N SER A 223 -9.99 -12.97 6.62
CA SER A 223 -9.66 -13.44 5.28
C SER A 223 -9.41 -12.27 4.33
N LEU A 224 -8.58 -12.54 3.31
CA LEU A 224 -8.28 -11.63 2.21
C LEU A 224 -8.39 -12.38 0.89
N ASP A 225 -8.95 -11.70 -0.11
CA ASP A 225 -9.14 -12.24 -1.45
C ASP A 225 -7.91 -12.02 -2.33
N PHE A 226 -7.54 -13.07 -3.05
CA PHE A 226 -6.43 -13.09 -3.99
C PHE A 226 -6.92 -13.52 -5.35
N GLN A 227 -6.62 -12.71 -6.36
CA GLN A 227 -6.76 -13.12 -7.74
C GLN A 227 -5.59 -14.02 -8.12
N VAL A 228 -5.90 -15.24 -8.57
CA VAL A 228 -4.90 -16.21 -9.04
C VAL A 228 -5.20 -16.64 -10.48
N PRO A 229 -4.18 -16.89 -11.31
CA PRO A 229 -4.40 -17.41 -12.66
C PRO A 229 -5.19 -18.72 -12.62
N SER A 230 -6.21 -18.82 -13.47
CA SER A 230 -6.90 -20.09 -13.68
C SER A 230 -6.01 -20.96 -14.54
N HIS A 231 -5.36 -21.97 -13.96
CA HIS A 231 -4.75 -23.02 -14.78
C HIS A 231 -5.87 -23.63 -15.64
N GLY A 232 -5.75 -23.47 -16.96
CA GLY A 232 -6.61 -24.18 -17.90
C GLY A 232 -6.51 -25.67 -17.67
N LYS A 233 -7.60 -26.42 -17.87
CA LYS A 233 -7.70 -27.87 -17.70
C LYS A 233 -6.42 -28.59 -18.15
N ASP A 234 -5.58 -28.98 -17.19
CA ASP A 234 -4.53 -29.96 -17.45
C ASP A 234 -5.15 -31.36 -17.43
N LYS A 235 -4.88 -32.09 -18.51
CA LYS A 235 -5.15 -33.51 -18.64
C LYS A 235 -4.53 -34.25 -17.47
N SER A 236 -5.31 -35.18 -16.93
CA SER A 236 -4.92 -36.27 -16.05
C SER A 236 -3.45 -36.68 -16.15
N VAL A 237 -2.69 -36.42 -15.10
CA VAL A 237 -1.59 -37.29 -14.70
C VAL A 237 -1.80 -37.60 -13.23
N SER A 238 -2.21 -38.84 -12.99
CA SER A 238 -2.20 -39.50 -11.70
C SER A 238 -0.77 -39.58 -11.16
N SER A 239 -0.59 -39.26 -9.89
CA SER A 239 0.46 -39.92 -9.12
C SER A 239 0.07 -39.95 -7.64
N GLU A 240 -0.19 -41.18 -7.21
CA GLU A 240 -0.33 -41.61 -5.84
C GLU A 240 0.96 -41.33 -5.03
N THR A 241 0.74 -41.16 -3.73
CA THR A 241 1.69 -41.23 -2.64
C THR A 241 2.62 -42.45 -2.70
N SER A 242 3.91 -42.29 -2.40
CA SER A 242 4.50 -42.73 -1.11
C SER A 242 6.04 -42.85 -1.09
N SER A 243 6.57 -42.58 0.10
CA SER A 243 7.78 -43.13 0.75
C SER A 243 9.20 -42.69 0.35
N GLU A 244 9.95 -42.45 1.42
CA GLU A 244 11.38 -42.17 1.55
C GLU A 244 12.27 -43.27 0.93
N SER A 245 13.43 -42.87 0.42
CA SER A 245 14.69 -43.54 0.81
C SER A 245 15.92 -42.76 0.36
N GLU A 246 16.89 -42.87 1.25
CA GLU A 246 18.25 -42.40 1.34
C GLU A 246 19.22 -42.60 0.14
N ILE A 247 20.11 -41.60 0.02
CA ILE A 247 21.58 -41.71 -0.13
C ILE A 247 22.25 -41.93 -1.51
N LYS A 248 23.31 -41.11 -1.70
CA LYS A 248 24.58 -41.25 -2.47
C LYS A 248 24.74 -40.57 -3.84
N SER A 249 25.50 -39.47 -3.80
CA SER A 249 26.80 -39.23 -4.49
C SER A 249 26.96 -39.70 -5.93
N SER A 250 27.27 -38.77 -6.85
CA SER A 250 28.59 -38.75 -7.51
C SER A 250 28.72 -37.63 -8.55
N ASN A 251 29.90 -37.00 -8.55
CA ASN A 251 30.43 -36.11 -9.57
C ASN A 251 30.59 -36.83 -10.92
N LYS A 252 30.25 -36.16 -12.05
CA LYS A 252 31.05 -36.29 -13.27
C LYS A 252 30.86 -35.13 -14.26
N ARG A 253 31.97 -34.42 -14.50
CA ARG A 253 32.27 -33.62 -15.70
C ARG A 253 32.44 -34.54 -16.90
N THR A 254 31.93 -34.14 -18.07
CA THR A 254 32.47 -34.37 -19.44
C THR A 254 31.49 -33.71 -20.42
N SER A 255 31.83 -32.62 -21.12
CA SER A 255 32.72 -32.43 -22.29
C SER A 255 31.94 -32.33 -23.60
N ILE A 256 32.30 -31.30 -24.36
CA ILE A 256 31.76 -30.80 -25.63
C ILE A 256 32.04 -31.78 -26.79
N PRO A 257 31.29 -31.70 -27.91
CA PRO A 257 31.94 -31.68 -29.22
C PRO A 257 31.58 -30.43 -30.04
N VAL A 258 32.64 -29.84 -30.60
CA VAL A 258 32.66 -28.72 -31.55
C VAL A 258 32.53 -29.30 -32.95
N HIS A 259 31.79 -28.61 -33.83
CA HIS A 259 32.07 -28.61 -35.27
C HIS A 259 32.03 -27.17 -35.79
N ASP A 260 33.19 -26.73 -36.27
CA ASP A 260 33.45 -25.46 -36.94
C ASP A 260 32.98 -25.46 -38.41
N ALA A 261 32.57 -24.29 -38.90
CA ALA A 261 32.97 -23.77 -40.21
C ALA A 261 32.63 -22.26 -40.36
N ASP A 262 33.68 -21.44 -40.30
CA ASP A 262 33.97 -20.17 -40.99
C ASP A 262 32.84 -19.21 -41.41
N SER A 263 32.92 -17.94 -40.95
CA SER A 263 33.47 -16.85 -41.79
C SER A 263 33.58 -15.52 -41.04
N LYS A 264 34.55 -14.72 -41.48
CA LYS A 264 35.16 -13.52 -40.89
C LYS A 264 34.24 -12.28 -40.93
N ASN A 265 34.22 -11.48 -39.85
CA ASN A 265 34.50 -10.04 -39.89
C ASN A 265 34.58 -9.37 -38.50
N SER A 266 35.61 -8.55 -38.33
CA SER A 266 35.95 -7.73 -37.15
C SER A 266 35.04 -6.49 -36.97
N PRO A 267 35.04 -5.78 -35.82
CA PRO A 267 33.86 -5.14 -35.25
C PRO A 267 33.78 -3.62 -35.45
N PRO A 268 32.61 -2.98 -35.26
CA PRO A 268 32.54 -1.59 -34.85
C PRO A 268 32.35 -1.45 -33.33
N ARG A 269 33.08 -0.51 -32.72
CA ARG A 269 32.92 -0.08 -31.31
C ARG A 269 31.92 1.08 -31.20
N LYS A 270 31.35 1.24 -29.98
CA LYS A 270 30.65 2.40 -29.36
C LYS A 270 29.15 2.54 -29.72
N ILE A 271 28.18 2.72 -28.81
CA ILE A 271 28.09 3.28 -27.44
C ILE A 271 27.00 2.52 -26.66
N CYS A 272 27.27 2.12 -25.41
CA CYS A 272 26.24 1.60 -24.50
C CYS A 272 25.78 2.75 -23.59
N LYS A 273 24.55 3.23 -23.75
CA LYS A 273 23.93 4.18 -22.80
C LYS A 273 23.54 3.38 -21.55
N ARG A 274 24.19 3.66 -20.42
CA ARG A 274 23.75 3.19 -19.11
C ARG A 274 22.42 3.87 -18.76
N PRO A 275 21.44 3.17 -18.19
CA PRO A 275 20.28 3.83 -17.60
C PRO A 275 20.73 4.65 -16.39
N ILE A 276 20.22 5.87 -16.30
CA ILE A 276 20.37 6.77 -15.16
C ILE A 276 19.58 6.13 -14.01
N ILE A 277 20.29 5.75 -12.95
CA ILE A 277 19.69 5.40 -11.66
C ILE A 277 19.51 6.74 -10.93
N ILE A 278 18.26 7.04 -10.57
CA ILE A 278 17.95 8.12 -9.63
C ILE A 278 17.81 7.39 -8.29
N ASP A 279 18.86 7.48 -7.49
CA ASP A 279 18.83 7.09 -6.09
C ASP A 279 18.13 8.24 -5.33
N ASP A 280 16.88 8.03 -4.93
CA ASP A 280 16.21 8.85 -3.92
C ASP A 280 16.47 8.18 -2.56
N ASP A 281 17.71 8.33 -2.08
CA ASP A 281 18.13 8.03 -0.70
C ASP A 281 18.54 9.36 -0.05
N ASP A 282 17.60 10.02 0.61
CA ASP A 282 17.85 11.10 1.58
C ASP A 282 16.72 11.05 2.61
N ASP A 283 16.98 10.35 3.73
CA ASP A 283 16.28 10.48 5.02
C ASP A 283 17.15 9.75 6.08
N ASP A 284 18.34 10.27 6.34
CA ASP A 284 19.20 9.90 7.48
C ASP A 284 19.28 11.12 8.42
N ASP A 285 18.21 11.37 9.18
CA ASP A 285 18.26 12.25 10.36
C ASP A 285 18.82 11.43 11.53
N ASN A 286 20.15 11.46 11.65
CA ASN A 286 20.87 10.99 12.83
C ASN A 286 21.26 12.21 13.67
N ASP A 287 20.33 12.67 14.51
CA ASP A 287 20.61 13.70 15.51
C ASP A 287 21.41 13.07 16.67
N GLU A 288 22.73 13.27 16.65
CA GLU A 288 23.59 13.11 17.82
C GLU A 288 23.37 14.33 18.74
N GLU A 289 22.86 14.10 19.95
CA GLU A 289 22.78 15.10 21.00
C GLU A 289 24.20 15.42 21.50
N GLU A 290 24.72 16.61 21.16
CA GLU A 290 25.89 17.18 21.82
C GLU A 290 25.45 17.83 23.15
N GLU A 291 25.95 17.28 24.27
CA GLU A 291 25.87 17.90 25.59
C GLU A 291 26.84 19.09 25.65
N GLU A 292 26.31 20.32 25.76
CA GLU A 292 27.09 21.47 26.23
C GLU A 292 26.79 21.73 27.72
N GLU A 293 27.76 21.38 28.57
CA GLU A 293 27.94 21.97 29.89
C GLU A 293 28.51 23.40 29.71
N GLU A 294 27.86 24.44 30.25
CA GLU A 294 28.61 25.38 31.10
C GLU A 294 27.74 26.30 31.99
N SER A 295 28.17 26.33 33.24
CA SER A 295 28.27 27.47 34.16
C SER A 295 27.00 28.11 34.76
N THR A 296 26.91 27.84 36.05
CA THR A 296 26.22 28.59 37.10
C THR A 296 26.54 30.09 37.11
N GLU A 297 25.51 30.94 37.07
CA GLU A 297 25.54 32.21 37.78
C GLU A 297 24.25 32.47 38.56
N ASN A 298 24.47 32.88 39.80
CA ASN A 298 23.54 33.03 40.89
C ASN A 298 22.99 34.46 40.88
N SER A 299 21.68 34.68 40.82
CA SER A 299 21.08 35.90 41.36
C SER A 299 19.62 35.71 41.76
N ASN A 300 19.39 35.81 43.06
CA ASN A 300 18.10 35.91 43.74
C ASN A 300 17.16 36.93 43.10
N SER A 301 15.85 36.63 43.02
CA SER A 301 14.84 37.22 43.92
C SER A 301 13.40 37.08 43.39
N ASN A 302 12.51 36.76 44.35
CA ASN A 302 11.08 37.10 44.44
C ASN A 302 10.04 36.29 43.62
N ASP A 303 9.52 35.27 44.30
CA ASP A 303 8.09 35.00 44.56
C ASP A 303 7.04 35.83 43.80
N PHE A 304 6.14 35.14 43.07
CA PHE A 304 4.72 35.50 43.04
C PHE A 304 3.84 34.30 42.63
N ILE A 305 3.04 33.81 43.59
CA ILE A 305 1.95 32.83 43.40
C ILE A 305 0.67 33.59 42.99
N PRO A 306 -0.20 33.02 42.12
CA PRO A 306 -1.35 33.72 41.55
C PRO A 306 -2.59 33.67 42.45
N GLN A 307 -3.33 34.78 42.52
CA GLN A 307 -4.69 34.84 43.08
C GLN A 307 -5.74 35.12 41.98
N LYS A 308 -6.72 34.20 41.88
CA LYS A 308 -8.14 34.45 41.56
C LYS A 308 -8.92 34.14 42.86
N PRO A 309 -10.21 34.51 43.06
CA PRO A 309 -11.20 35.10 42.13
C PRO A 309 -12.02 36.29 42.73
N SER A 310 -12.80 37.00 41.91
CA SER A 310 -14.06 37.62 42.38
C SER A 310 -15.05 37.83 41.25
N GLU A 311 -16.22 37.22 41.39
CA GLU A 311 -17.47 37.53 40.69
C GLU A 311 -17.94 38.96 41.02
N HIS A 312 -18.50 39.66 40.03
CA HIS A 312 -19.75 40.45 40.15
C HIS A 312 -20.02 41.29 38.89
N LYS A 313 -21.00 40.83 38.10
CA LYS A 313 -22.15 41.55 37.50
C LYS A 313 -22.50 41.00 36.13
#